data_AF-A0A499UQH6-F1
#
_entry.id   AF-A0A499UQH6-F1
#
_cell.length_a   1.000
_cell.length_b   1.000
_cell.length_c   1.000
_cell.angle_alpha   90.00
_cell.angle_beta   90.00
_cell.angle_gamma   90.00
#
_symmetry.space_group_name_H-M   'P 1'
#
loop_
_entity.id
_entity.type
_entity.pdbx_description
1 polymer ?
#
loop_
_entity_poly.entity_id
_entity_poly.type
_entity_poly.pdbx_seq_one_letter_code
_entity_poly.pdbx_strand_id
1 'polypeptide(L)'
;MSTNRRSISEWKIEATSAGLRVHREGDDRLTVTLQITRLGEPVALAPLVLTVDEAEQLHAGLCFALGQEAPPVGAPECRKPIRYSGGRQRY
;
A
#
# COMPACT_ATOMS: atom_id res chain seq x y z
N MET A 1 2.77 -2.90 -34.69
CA MET A 1 2.95 -1.74 -33.80
C MET A 1 1.67 -1.57 -33.00
N SER A 2 1.63 -2.08 -31.76
CA SER A 2 0.42 -2.05 -30.93
C SER A 2 0.63 -1.00 -29.83
N THR A 3 0.05 0.19 -30.02
CA THR A 3 0.07 1.27 -29.03
C THR A 3 -0.82 0.87 -27.86
N ASN A 4 -0.19 0.35 -26.81
CA ASN A 4 -0.83 0.00 -25.55
C ASN A 4 -1.34 1.29 -24.88
N ARG A 5 -2.58 1.67 -25.20
CA ARG A 5 -3.34 2.75 -24.56
C ARG A 5 -3.63 2.30 -23.12
N ARG A 6 -2.64 2.46 -22.23
CA ARG A 6 -2.91 2.56 -20.79
C ARG A 6 -3.95 3.67 -20.67
N SER A 7 -5.18 3.34 -20.27
CA SER A 7 -6.13 4.37 -19.89
C SER A 7 -5.45 5.19 -18.81
N ILE A 8 -5.17 6.45 -19.10
CA ILE A 8 -4.72 7.39 -18.07
C ILE A 8 -5.95 7.53 -17.17
N SER A 9 -6.00 6.76 -16.09
CA SER A 9 -6.99 6.97 -15.05
C SER A 9 -6.84 8.42 -14.64
N GLU A 10 -7.92 9.18 -14.80
CA GLU A 10 -7.95 10.62 -14.53
C GLU A 10 -7.46 10.93 -13.11
N TRP A 11 -7.65 9.99 -12.18
CA TRP A 11 -7.25 10.06 -10.78
C TRP A 11 -6.15 9.07 -10.45
N LYS A 12 -5.20 9.51 -9.62
CA LYS A 12 -4.15 8.69 -9.04
C LYS A 12 -3.95 9.05 -7.57
N ILE A 13 -3.78 8.04 -6.73
CA ILE A 13 -3.40 8.19 -5.33
C ILE A 13 -2.06 7.48 -5.17
N GLU A 14 -1.06 8.18 -4.65
CA GLU A 14 0.28 7.65 -4.45
C GLU A 14 0.86 8.11 -3.12
N ALA A 15 1.73 7.30 -2.51
CA ALA A 15 2.56 7.80 -1.43
C ALA A 15 3.48 8.89 -2.00
N THR A 16 3.64 10.02 -1.30
CA THR A 16 4.49 11.09 -1.81
C THR A 16 5.95 10.61 -1.85
N SER A 17 6.77 11.11 -2.77
CA SER A 17 8.20 10.78 -2.83
C SER A 17 8.98 11.22 -1.57
N ALA A 18 8.45 12.20 -0.82
CA ALA A 18 8.91 12.57 0.52
C ALA A 18 8.22 11.78 1.66
N GLY A 19 7.12 11.07 1.34
CA GLY A 19 6.15 10.42 2.22
C GLY A 19 6.26 8.90 2.29
N LEU A 20 7.35 8.31 1.80
CA LEU A 20 7.76 6.95 2.20
C LEU A 20 8.13 6.87 3.70
N ARG A 21 8.21 8.01 4.40
CA ARG A 21 8.42 8.06 5.84
C ARG A 21 7.07 7.95 6.54
N VAL A 22 6.77 6.76 7.03
CA VAL A 22 5.74 6.56 8.05
C VAL A 22 6.17 7.35 9.28
N HIS A 23 5.35 8.27 9.74
CA HIS A 23 5.60 9.02 10.97
C HIS A 23 4.87 8.35 12.13
N ARG A 24 5.57 8.14 13.25
CA ARG A 24 4.93 7.79 14.52
C ARG A 24 4.56 9.07 15.26
N GLU A 25 3.29 9.23 15.60
CA GLU A 25 2.81 10.26 16.52
C GLU A 25 2.78 9.73 17.96
N GLY A 26 2.66 10.63 18.94
CA GLY A 26 2.79 10.33 20.37
C GLY A 26 1.74 9.38 20.97
N ASP A 27 0.72 8.99 20.20
CA ASP A 27 -0.41 8.16 20.62
C ASP A 27 -0.42 6.78 19.92
N ASP A 28 0.76 6.22 19.59
CA ASP A 28 0.92 4.96 18.82
C ASP A 28 0.25 4.99 17.43
N ARG A 29 -0.03 6.19 16.92
CA ARG A 29 -0.60 6.39 15.59
C ARG A 29 0.51 6.49 14.54
N LEU A 30 0.22 5.91 13.38
CA LEU A 30 1.05 5.91 12.19
C LEU A 30 0.42 6.83 11.16
N THR A 31 1.16 7.84 10.73
CA THR A 31 0.71 8.79 9.71
C THR A 31 1.50 8.60 8.43
N VAL A 32 0.79 8.44 7.31
CA VAL A 32 1.33 8.41 5.94
C VAL A 32 0.64 9.49 5.12
N THR A 33 1.42 10.36 4.48
CA THR A 33 0.86 11.38 3.58
C THR A 33 0.67 10.81 2.18
N LEU A 34 -0.55 10.87 1.68
CA LEU A 34 -0.93 10.48 0.33
C LEU A 34 -1.01 11.72 -0.57
N GLN A 35 -0.44 11.64 -1.77
CA GLN A 35 -0.65 12.61 -2.83
C GLN A 35 -1.79 12.13 -3.72
N ILE A 36 -2.76 13.02 -3.93
CA ILE A 36 -3.87 12.83 -4.86
C ILE A 36 -3.57 13.68 -6.08
N THR A 37 -3.51 13.03 -7.24
CA THR A 37 -3.19 13.63 -8.54
C THR A 37 -4.41 13.48 -9.46
N ARG A 38 -4.79 14.53 -10.16
CA ARG A 38 -5.82 14.51 -11.20
C ARG A 38 -5.24 15.03 -12.51
N LEU A 39 -5.39 14.28 -13.60
CA LEU A 39 -4.86 14.64 -14.93
C LEU A 39 -3.35 14.99 -14.92
N GLY A 40 -2.58 14.35 -14.02
CA GLY A 40 -1.15 14.61 -13.85
C GLY A 40 -0.81 15.75 -12.88
N GLU A 41 -1.78 16.54 -12.45
CA GLU A 41 -1.60 17.65 -11.52
C GLU A 41 -1.89 17.24 -10.07
N PRO A 42 -1.00 17.50 -9.11
CA PRO A 42 -1.29 17.31 -7.69
C PRO A 42 -2.44 18.23 -7.24
N VAL A 43 -3.50 17.65 -6.70
CA VAL A 43 -4.68 18.41 -6.24
C VAL A 43 -4.84 18.41 -4.72
N ALA A 44 -4.28 17.43 -4.02
CA ALA A 44 -4.31 17.39 -2.56
C ALA A 44 -3.17 16.55 -1.97
N LEU A 45 -2.81 16.89 -0.74
CA LEU A 45 -2.07 16.03 0.17
C LEU A 45 -3.02 15.62 1.31
N ALA A 46 -3.24 14.32 1.49
CA ALA A 46 -4.16 13.79 2.47
C ALA A 46 -3.39 12.92 3.49
N PRO A 47 -3.36 13.28 4.77
CA PRO A 47 -2.79 12.41 5.80
C PRO A 47 -3.72 11.21 6.04
N LEU A 48 -3.16 10.01 5.93
CA LEU A 48 -3.78 8.77 6.37
C LEU A 48 -3.21 8.43 7.75
N VAL A 49 -4.03 8.59 8.79
CA VAL A 49 -3.67 8.30 10.18
C VAL A 49 -4.29 6.97 10.57
N LEU A 50 -3.46 6.05 11.03
CA LEU A 50 -3.84 4.68 11.38
C LEU A 50 -3.34 4.34 12.77
N THR A 51 -4.05 3.50 13.51
CA THR A 51 -3.45 2.74 14.60
C THR A 51 -2.55 1.63 14.04
N VAL A 52 -1.80 0.94 14.92
CA VAL A 52 -1.05 -0.26 14.52
C VAL A 52 -1.98 -1.33 13.96
N ASP A 53 -3.09 -1.62 14.63
CA ASP A 53 -4.06 -2.64 14.20
C ASP A 53 -4.68 -2.28 12.84
N GLU A 54 -5.03 -1.01 12.62
CA GLU A 54 -5.56 -0.53 11.34
C GLU A 54 -4.53 -0.63 10.21
N ALA A 55 -3.25 -0.35 10.51
CA ALA A 55 -2.16 -0.49 9.57
C ALA A 55 -1.92 -1.96 9.18
N GLU A 56 -2.02 -2.88 10.14
CA GLU A 56 -1.93 -4.32 9.87
C GLU A 56 -3.10 -4.82 9.01
N GLN A 57 -4.33 -4.37 9.28
CA GLN A 57 -5.49 -4.70 8.46
C GLN A 57 -5.36 -4.15 7.04
N LEU A 58 -4.92 -2.90 6.88
CA LEU A 58 -4.66 -2.30 5.58
C LEU A 58 -3.61 -3.09 4.81
N HIS A 59 -2.51 -3.47 5.47
CA HIS A 59 -1.47 -4.30 4.88
C HIS A 59 -2.01 -5.65 4.41
N ALA A 60 -2.79 -6.35 5.23
CA ALA A 60 -3.40 -7.62 4.83
C ALA A 60 -4.31 -7.46 3.60
N GLY A 61 -5.15 -6.43 3.57
CA GLY A 61 -6.02 -6.13 2.42
C GLY A 61 -5.25 -5.84 1.13
N LEU A 62 -4.17 -5.05 1.22
CA LEU A 62 -3.29 -4.76 0.07
C LEU A 62 -2.54 -6.00 -0.41
N CYS A 63 -2.03 -6.82 0.51
CA CYS A 63 -1.38 -8.09 0.17
C CYS A 63 -2.34 -9.05 -0.52
N PHE A 64 -3.58 -9.17 -0.05
CA PHE A 64 -4.61 -9.99 -0.69
C PHE A 64 -4.93 -9.50 -2.10
N ALA A 65 -5.16 -8.19 -2.27
CA ALA A 65 -5.45 -7.60 -3.58
C ALA A 65 -4.30 -7.79 -4.58
N LEU A 66 -3.06 -7.76 -4.10
CA LEU A 66 -1.85 -7.97 -4.92
C LEU A 66 -1.41 -9.44 -4.98
N GLY A 67 -2.19 -10.39 -4.44
CA GLY A 67 -1.76 -11.78 -4.29
C GLY A 67 -1.50 -12.51 -5.62
N GLN A 68 -2.10 -12.03 -6.72
CA GLN A 68 -1.84 -12.54 -8.07
C GLN A 68 -0.65 -11.87 -8.76
N GLU A 69 -0.15 -10.76 -8.21
CA GLU A 69 0.99 -10.03 -8.76
C GLU A 69 2.30 -10.55 -8.16
N ALA A 70 3.31 -10.71 -8.99
CA ALA A 70 4.64 -11.09 -8.51
C ALA A 70 5.15 -10.04 -7.51
N PRO A 71 5.65 -10.44 -6.32
CA PRO A 71 6.26 -9.50 -5.41
C PRO A 71 7.50 -8.85 -6.06
N PRO A 72 7.75 -7.56 -5.82
CA PRO A 72 9.00 -6.95 -6.26
C PRO A 72 10.21 -7.65 -5.61
N VAL A 73 11.36 -7.59 -6.27
CA VAL A 73 12.61 -8.15 -5.73
C VAL A 73 12.93 -7.47 -4.39
N GLY A 74 13.11 -8.26 -3.33
CA GLY A 74 13.35 -7.76 -1.99
C GLY A 74 12.08 -7.36 -1.21
N ALA A 75 10.88 -7.70 -1.70
CA ALA A 75 9.66 -7.52 -0.93
C ALA A 75 9.72 -8.29 0.40
N PRO A 76 9.13 -7.75 1.48
CA PRO A 76 9.02 -8.46 2.75
C PRO A 76 8.26 -9.78 2.59
N GLU A 77 8.55 -10.74 3.46
CA GLU A 77 7.98 -12.09 3.42
C GLU A 77 6.47 -12.15 3.72
N CYS A 78 5.81 -11.01 3.88
CA CYS A 78 4.39 -10.91 4.21
C CYS A 78 3.44 -11.53 3.16
N ARG A 79 3.92 -11.83 1.95
CA ARG A 79 3.17 -12.59 0.93
C ARG A 79 3.44 -14.11 0.97
N LYS A 80 4.36 -14.58 1.80
CA LYS A 80 4.59 -16.01 1.99
C LYS A 80 3.52 -16.54 2.95
N PRO A 81 2.85 -17.65 2.64
CA PRO A 81 1.92 -18.26 3.57
C PRO A 81 2.66 -18.60 4.87
N ILE A 82 2.19 -18.05 6.00
CA ILE A 82 2.74 -18.35 7.32
C ILE A 82 2.45 -19.83 7.60
N ARG A 83 3.50 -20.65 7.57
CA ARG A 83 3.41 -22.06 7.96
C ARG A 83 3.58 -22.17 9.46
N TYR A 84 2.46 -22.17 10.18
CA TYR A 84 2.49 -22.60 11.58
C TYR A 84 2.88 -24.08 11.65
N SER A 85 3.73 -24.44 12.61
CA SER A 85 4.22 -25.81 12.85
C SER A 85 3.10 -26.85 13.15
N GLY A 86 1.85 -26.40 13.27
CA GLY A 86 0.64 -27.22 13.42
C GLY A 86 -0.22 -27.40 12.16
N GLY A 87 0.25 -27.02 10.97
CA GLY A 87 -0.37 -27.44 9.70
C GLY A 87 -1.67 -26.73 9.29
N ARG A 88 -2.11 -25.68 9.99
CA ARG A 88 -3.30 -24.91 9.58
C ARG A 88 -2.89 -23.69 8.75
N GLN A 89 -3.08 -23.76 7.44
CA GLN A 89 -3.04 -22.59 6.56
C GLN A 89 -4.33 -21.79 6.74
N ARG A 90 -4.22 -20.49 7.04
CA ARG A 90 -5.29 -19.52 6.82
C ARG A 90 -4.75 -18.47 5.85
N TYR A 91 -5.53 -18.23 4.81
CA TYR A 91 -5.24 -17.33 3.69
C TYR A 91 -5.39 -15.86 4.12
#